data_AF-R5LUV0-F1
#
_entry.id   AF-R5LUV0-F1
#
_cell.length_a   1.000
_cell.length_b   1.000
_cell.length_c   1.000
_cell.angle_alpha   90.00
_cell.angle_beta   90.00
_cell.angle_gamma   90.00
#
_symmetry.space_group_name_H-M   'P 1'
#
loop_
_entity.id
_entity.type
_entity.pdbx_description
1 polymer ?
#
loop_
_entity_poly.entity_id
_entity_poly.type
_entity_poly.pdbx_seq_one_letter_code
_entity_poly.pdbx_strand_id
1 'polypeptide(L)' 'MQENKKTNAEKTTIGQLIKAKLKEKKQSVVWFAGQLGCSRTNIYKIFGKKSIDTDDLMKISKILNFDFFKIYSDKLKNV' A
#
# COMPACT_ATOMS: atom_id res chain seq x y z
N MET A 1 11.66 12.68 -22.35
CA MET A 1 12.22 13.21 -21.09
C MET A 1 11.14 14.00 -20.39
N GLN A 2 10.77 13.55 -19.20
CA GLN A 2 10.05 14.22 -18.11
C GLN A 2 9.83 13.11 -17.07
N GLU A 3 10.06 13.25 -15.77
CA GLU A 3 10.84 14.16 -14.94
C GLU A 3 10.85 13.51 -13.55
N ASN A 4 11.97 13.68 -12.84
CA ASN A 4 12.27 13.17 -11.50
C ASN A 4 11.08 13.01 -10.53
N LYS A 5 10.89 11.81 -9.97
CA LYS A 5 10.11 11.65 -8.74
C LYS A 5 11.05 11.58 -7.54
N LYS A 6 11.36 12.77 -7.01
CA LYS A 6 11.94 12.97 -5.68
C LYS A 6 11.25 12.05 -4.67
N THR A 7 12.03 11.13 -4.12
CA THR A 7 11.66 10.29 -2.99
C THR A 7 11.57 11.19 -1.76
N ASN A 8 10.36 11.64 -1.41
CA ASN A 8 10.09 12.22 -0.08
C ASN A 8 10.18 11.08 0.94
N ALA A 9 11.39 10.76 1.38
CA ALA A 9 11.70 9.59 2.19
C ALA A 9 11.21 9.67 3.65
N GLU A 10 10.74 10.83 4.12
CA GLU A 10 10.61 11.05 5.56
C GLU A 10 9.25 10.75 6.19
N LYS A 11 8.23 10.31 5.43
CA LYS A 11 6.99 9.80 6.06
C LYS A 11 6.17 8.90 5.16
N THR A 12 6.80 7.92 4.51
CA THR A 12 6.06 6.94 3.72
C THR A 12 5.25 6.02 4.63
N THR A 13 3.94 6.23 4.67
CA THR A 13 2.97 5.42 5.43
C THR A 13 2.67 4.11 4.72
N ILE A 14 2.11 3.14 5.43
CA ILE A 14 1.71 1.85 4.83
C ILE A 14 0.65 2.04 3.74
N GLY A 15 -0.30 2.97 3.93
CA GLY A 15 -1.30 3.29 2.90
C GLY A 15 -0.68 3.82 1.61
N GLN A 16 0.34 4.67 1.73
CA GLN A 16 1.08 5.17 0.55
C GLN A 16 1.91 4.08 -0.13
N LEU A 17 2.49 3.15 0.64
CA LEU A 17 3.21 1.99 0.08
C LEU A 17 2.27 1.08 -0.70
N ILE A 18 1.07 0.82 -0.19
CA ILE A 18 0.05 0.05 -0.89
C ILE A 18 -0.36 0.75 -2.19
N LYS A 19 -0.57 2.07 -2.16
CA LYS A 19 -0.86 2.86 -3.36
C LYS A 19 0.26 2.74 -4.40
N ALA A 20 1.52 2.84 -3.96
CA ALA A 20 2.68 2.71 -4.83
C ALA A 20 2.75 1.32 -5.45
N LYS A 21 2.55 0.26 -4.66
CA LYS A 21 2.59 -1.13 -5.14
C LYS A 21 1.44 -1.42 -6.12
N LEU A 22 0.24 -0.92 -5.85
CA LEU A 22 -0.88 -1.03 -6.79
C LEU A 22 -0.55 -0.41 -8.16
N LYS A 23 0.06 0.80 -8.14
CA LYS A 23 0.51 1.49 -9.35
C LYS A 23 1.62 0.71 -10.09
N GLU A 24 2.58 0.14 -9.36
CA GLU A 24 3.65 -0.69 -9.91
C GLU A 24 3.09 -1.91 -10.66
N LYS A 25 2.06 -2.56 -10.11
CA LYS A 25 1.37 -3.68 -10.76
C LYS A 25 0.45 -3.25 -11.91
N LYS A 26 0.38 -1.95 -12.24
CA LYS A 26 -0.48 -1.37 -13.28
C LYS A 26 -1.96 -1.71 -13.11
N GLN A 27 -2.41 -1.91 -11.86
CA GLN A 27 -3.78 -2.24 -11.54
C GLN A 27 -4.59 -0.98 -11.18
N SER A 28 -5.89 -0.99 -11.49
CA SER A 28 -6.76 0.14 -11.21
C SER A 28 -7.31 0.11 -9.78
N VAL A 29 -7.73 1.27 -9.28
CA VAL A 29 -8.43 1.38 -7.98
C VAL A 29 -9.76 0.60 -8.00
N VAL A 30 -10.44 0.56 -9.16
CA VAL A 30 -11.68 -0.23 -9.33
C VAL A 30 -11.40 -1.71 -9.18
N TRP A 31 -10.37 -2.22 -9.85
CA TRP A 31 -9.95 -3.61 -9.73
C TRP A 31 -9.64 -3.96 -8.27
N PHE A 32 -8.86 -3.11 -7.60
CA PHE A 32 -8.46 -3.34 -6.21
C PHE A 32 -9.64 -3.31 -5.24
N ALA A 33 -10.59 -2.39 -5.45
CA ALA A 33 -11.85 -2.33 -4.71
C ALA A 33 -12.67 -3.62 -4.88
N GLY A 34 -12.74 -4.16 -6.10
CA GLY A 34 -13.39 -5.43 -6.39
C GLY A 34 -12.72 -6.62 -5.70
N GLN A 35 -11.38 -6.69 -5.72
CA GLN A 35 -10.62 -7.75 -5.02
C GLN A 35 -10.82 -7.72 -3.50
N LEU A 36 -10.97 -6.52 -2.92
CA LEU A 36 -11.23 -6.33 -1.49
C LEU A 36 -12.72 -6.39 -1.12
N GLY A 37 -13.63 -6.53 -2.09
CA GLY A 37 -15.07 -6.52 -1.84
C GLY A 37 -15.58 -5.21 -1.23
N CYS A 38 -14.98 -4.06 -1.57
CA CYS A 38 -15.33 -2.78 -0.97
C CYS A 38 -15.44 -1.63 -2.00
N SER A 39 -15.82 -0.43 -1.55
CA SER A 39 -15.97 0.73 -2.45
C SER A 39 -14.64 1.40 -2.77
N ARG A 40 -14.58 2.11 -3.91
CA ARG A 40 -13.42 2.97 -4.27
C ARG A 40 -13.08 3.99 -3.17
N THR A 41 -14.10 4.53 -2.50
CA THR A 41 -13.92 5.47 -1.38
C THR A 41 -13.16 4.83 -0.23
N ASN A 42 -13.42 3.55 0.08
CA ASN A 42 -12.67 2.83 1.11
C ASN A 42 -11.20 2.64 0.70
N ILE A 43 -10.93 2.39 -0.58
CA ILE A 43 -9.55 2.31 -1.10
C ILE A 43 -8.80 3.64 -0.93
N TYR A 44 -9.43 4.77 -1.26
CA TYR A 44 -8.80 6.08 -1.04
C TYR A 44 -8.55 6.37 0.44
N LYS A 45 -9.46 5.95 1.33
CA LYS A 45 -9.24 6.01 2.78
C LYS A 45 -8.04 5.17 3.19
N ILE A 46 -7.90 3.92 2.71
CA ILE A 46 -6.75 3.05 2.96
C ILE A 46 -5.44 3.74 2.57
N PHE A 47 -5.37 4.40 1.42
CA PHE A 47 -4.16 5.10 0.98
C PHE A 47 -3.72 6.25 1.89
N GLY A 48 -4.65 6.84 2.65
CA GLY A 48 -4.37 7.88 3.63
C GLY A 48 -4.03 7.36 5.03
N LYS A 49 -4.15 6.05 5.29
CA LYS A 49 -3.92 5.50 6.63
C LYS A 49 -2.42 5.34 6.94
N LYS A 50 -2.04 5.74 8.15
CA LYS A 50 -0.70 5.50 8.72
C LYS A 50 -0.47 4.05 9.12
N SER A 51 -1.54 3.39 9.60
CA SER A 51 -1.59 1.98 10.00
C SER A 51 -2.83 1.32 9.42
N ILE A 52 -2.74 0.02 9.18
CA ILE A 52 -3.85 -0.80 8.69
C ILE A 52 -3.95 -1.99 9.64
N ASP A 53 -5.19 -2.42 9.89
CA ASP A 53 -5.44 -3.63 10.67
C ASP A 53 -4.74 -4.84 10.05
N THR A 54 -4.25 -5.77 10.87
CA THR A 54 -3.44 -6.88 10.39
C THR A 54 -4.19 -7.80 9.42
N ASP A 55 -5.49 -8.00 9.60
CA ASP A 55 -6.29 -8.85 8.71
C ASP A 55 -6.48 -8.21 7.34
N ASP A 56 -6.73 -6.90 7.32
CA ASP A 56 -6.80 -6.12 6.09
C ASP A 56 -5.44 -6.07 5.39
N LEU A 57 -4.35 -5.87 6.15
CA LEU A 57 -3.00 -5.85 5.61
C LEU A 57 -2.63 -7.20 5.00
N MET A 58 -3.01 -8.31 5.63
CA MET A 58 -2.84 -9.67 5.11
C MET A 58 -3.57 -9.88 3.79
N LYS A 59 -4.85 -9.48 3.70
CA LYS A 59 -5.62 -9.57 2.45
C LYS A 59 -4.97 -8.74 1.34
N ILE A 60 -4.59 -7.51 1.65
CA ILE A 60 -3.91 -6.61 0.71
C ILE A 60 -2.58 -7.19 0.24
N SER A 61 -1.79 -7.78 1.16
CA SER A 61 -0.55 -8.47 0.84
C SER A 61 -0.75 -9.60 -0.15
N LYS A 62 -1.77 -10.43 0.04
CA LYS A 62 -2.10 -11.53 -0.88
C LYS A 62 -2.54 -11.01 -2.25
N ILE A 63 -3.46 -10.05 -2.29
CA ILE A 63 -3.97 -9.47 -3.56
C ILE A 63 -2.85 -8.81 -4.36
N LEU A 64 -1.98 -8.06 -3.69
CA LEU A 64 -0.86 -7.39 -4.33
C LEU A 64 0.39 -8.26 -4.43
N ASN A 65 0.34 -9.52 -4.00
CA ASN A 65 1.48 -10.45 -3.96
C ASN A 65 2.76 -9.77 -3.45
N PHE A 66 2.65 -9.12 -2.29
CA PHE A 66 3.74 -8.37 -1.67
C PHE A 66 3.63 -8.45 -0.16
N ASP A 67 4.72 -8.82 0.52
CA ASP A 67 4.77 -8.87 1.97
C ASP A 67 4.93 -7.46 2.56
N PHE A 68 3.81 -6.88 2.99
CA PHE A 68 3.80 -5.58 3.65
C PHE A 68 4.25 -5.66 5.11
N PHE A 69 4.22 -6.84 5.74
CA PHE A 69 4.68 -7.04 7.12
C PHE A 69 6.19 -6.94 7.20
N LYS A 70 6.91 -7.39 6.16
CA LYS A 70 8.37 -7.27 6.08
C LYS A 70 8.87 -5.85 6.32
N ILE A 71 8.12 -4.83 5.88
CA ILE A 71 8.48 -3.41 6.12
C ILE A 71 8.55 -3.10 7.62
N TYR A 72 7.63 -3.65 8.42
CA TYR A 72 7.62 -3.46 9.87
C TYR A 72 8.71 -4.30 10.54
N SER A 73 8.85 -5.56 10.14
CA SER A 73 9.88 -6.46 10.66
C SER A 73 11.29 -5.95 10.40
N ASP A 74 11.55 -5.39 9.21
CA ASP A 74 12.84 -4.79 8.87
C ASP A 74 13.10 -3.52 9.70
N LYS A 75 12.07 -2.70 9.96
CA LYS A 75 12.20 -1.55 10.86
C LYS A 75 12.56 -1.97 12.27
N LEU A 76 11.98 -3.05 12.81
CA LEU A 76 12.30 -3.55 14.14
C LEU A 76 13.74 -4.05 14.27
N LYS A 77 14.33 -4.59 13.20
CA LYS A 77 15.73 -5.05 13.18
C LYS A 77 16.76 -3.92 13.13
N ASN A 78 16.32 -2.74 12.67
CA ASN A 78 17.16 -1.57 12.50
C ASN A 78 16.99 -0.56 13.66
N VAL A 79 16.48 -1.03 14.79
CA VAL A 79 16.41 -0.33 16.09
C VAL A 79 17.43 -0.99 17.01
#